data_AF-A0ABD3VWR2-F1
#
_entry.id   AF-A0ABD3VWR2-F1
#
_cell.length_a   1.000
_cell.length_b   1.000
_cell.length_c   1.000
_cell.angle_alpha   90.00
_cell.angle_beta   90.00
_cell.angle_gamma   90.00
#
_symmetry.space_group_name_H-M   'P 1'
#
loop_
_entity.id
_entity.type
_entity.pdbx_description
1 polymer ?
#
loop_
_entity_poly.entity_id
_entity_poly.type
_entity_poly.pdbx_seq_one_letter_code
_entity_poly.pdbx_strand_id
1 'polypeptide(L)'
;MNFLLSLFAVFIYSCYAAPKYIKPTESADDGVCGGKPAELFFLVDASSSIWSVYFIKQLQFVRDVIDTFEVSPNKTRVGLATFSNRYHHLISLDTFDTKENLQTAVYQVRQEGGDTYTHLAIAGMRTRGFDKRVVRQGVVQIAVVMTDGQSINMKETAEEAKKLKAEGVVVLSVGIGDKVNQQELRSIASAEKYVFQVASFDLLDTMKKTLSFKVCEAELGPQMDQPACGASNPADIMFLMDSAALGSEKTVTIHQFLSDLTPDFNMDSGNIRVGVESRNCAENDIRLADYSDKSELAKALRNTGFPNLGHMIKKMRIHSFQEENGGRDIARHMAVIFVDNKLGENAKEIFLEAHKAHKDDIELFVIAIGDNVIDKELQMLCSHPVDTHILRVNSYDELPMLKEDFMNKLCNGL
;
A
#
# COMPACT_ATOMS: atom_id res chain seq x y z
N MET A 1 -13.45 -63.36 36.30
CA MET A 1 -14.63 -63.70 37.11
C MET A 1 -14.77 -62.62 38.17
N ASN A 2 -15.88 -61.89 38.12
CA ASN A 2 -16.55 -61.08 39.15
C ASN A 2 -15.84 -59.87 39.82
N PHE A 3 -16.16 -58.67 39.28
CA PHE A 3 -17.00 -57.60 39.85
C PHE A 3 -17.12 -57.35 41.37
N LEU A 4 -17.34 -56.04 41.66
CA LEU A 4 -17.94 -55.35 42.83
C LEU A 4 -16.93 -55.00 43.95
N LEU A 5 -16.77 -53.75 44.43
CA LEU A 5 -17.77 -52.70 44.73
C LEU A 5 -17.11 -51.31 44.93
N SER A 6 -17.91 -50.26 44.70
CA SER A 6 -17.64 -48.82 44.81
C SER A 6 -17.38 -48.30 46.22
N LEU A 7 -16.72 -47.13 46.37
CA LEU A 7 -17.33 -45.93 46.99
C LEU A 7 -16.45 -44.66 46.85
N PHE A 8 -17.07 -43.62 46.29
CA PHE A 8 -16.90 -42.17 46.40
C PHE A 8 -15.68 -41.57 47.16
N ALA A 9 -14.99 -40.61 46.51
CA ALA A 9 -15.09 -39.18 46.83
C ALA A 9 -14.20 -38.34 45.90
N VAL A 10 -14.82 -37.38 45.22
CA VAL A 10 -14.17 -36.29 44.47
C VAL A 10 -13.63 -35.27 45.47
N PHE A 11 -12.34 -34.95 45.40
CA PHE A 11 -11.82 -33.68 45.89
C PHE A 11 -10.93 -33.05 44.82
N ILE A 12 -11.41 -31.91 44.35
CA ILE A 12 -10.73 -30.96 43.48
C ILE A 12 -9.62 -30.30 44.29
N TYR A 13 -8.38 -30.34 43.81
CA TYR A 13 -7.38 -29.33 44.13
C TYR A 13 -6.73 -28.84 42.84
N SER A 14 -7.07 -27.60 42.51
CA SER A 14 -6.46 -26.77 41.48
C SER A 14 -5.07 -26.32 41.95
N CYS A 15 -4.04 -26.53 41.13
CA CYS A 15 -2.78 -25.82 41.25
C CYS A 15 -2.89 -24.48 40.51
N TYR A 16 -3.24 -23.41 41.22
CA TYR A 16 -2.93 -22.05 40.80
C TYR A 16 -1.49 -21.72 41.22
N ALA A 17 -0.61 -21.52 40.24
CA ALA A 17 0.63 -20.79 40.46
C ALA A 17 0.31 -19.29 40.49
N ALA A 18 0.69 -18.60 41.55
CA ALA A 18 0.59 -17.14 41.64
C ALA A 18 1.54 -16.48 40.62
N PRO A 19 1.12 -15.43 39.88
CA PRO A 19 2.03 -14.69 39.03
C PRO A 19 3.04 -13.93 39.90
N LYS A 20 4.33 -14.06 39.55
CA LYS A 20 5.39 -13.23 40.12
C LYS A 20 5.14 -11.78 39.73
N TYR A 21 4.97 -10.92 40.73
CA TYR A 21 4.87 -9.48 40.56
C TYR A 21 6.27 -8.94 40.19
N ILE A 22 6.51 -8.69 38.91
CA ILE A 22 7.70 -7.97 38.43
C ILE A 22 7.39 -6.48 38.57
N LYS A 23 8.11 -5.78 39.46
CA LYS A 23 8.07 -4.32 39.50
C LYS A 23 8.48 -3.79 38.12
N PRO A 24 7.73 -2.88 37.49
CA PRO A 24 8.23 -2.14 36.35
C PRO A 24 9.49 -1.43 36.78
N THR A 25 10.62 -1.76 36.16
CA THR A 25 11.78 -0.87 36.15
C THR A 25 11.31 0.42 35.48
N GLU A 26 11.29 1.52 36.22
CA GLU A 26 11.28 2.87 35.63
C GLU A 26 12.51 2.95 34.70
N SER A 27 12.28 2.77 33.41
CA SER A 27 13.24 3.16 32.39
C SER A 27 13.25 4.68 32.38
N ALA A 28 14.46 5.24 32.29
CA ALA A 28 14.67 6.65 32.01
C ALA A 28 13.83 7.07 30.79
N ASP A 29 13.48 8.36 30.74
CA ASP A 29 12.71 9.03 29.67
C ASP A 29 13.33 8.79 28.28
N ASP A 30 13.10 7.62 27.71
CA ASP A 30 13.42 7.26 26.35
C ASP A 30 12.33 7.92 25.49
N GLY A 31 12.59 9.13 24.98
CA GLY A 31 11.63 9.96 24.23
C GLY A 31 10.86 9.20 23.15
N VAL A 32 9.81 9.82 22.55
CA VAL A 32 8.67 9.16 21.85
C VAL A 32 9.01 7.97 20.91
N CYS A 33 10.20 7.89 20.31
CA CYS A 33 10.64 6.76 19.47
C CYS A 33 11.64 5.78 20.14
N GLY A 34 11.77 5.75 21.47
CA GLY A 34 12.75 4.92 22.18
C GLY A 34 14.20 5.27 21.85
N GLY A 35 14.45 6.52 21.43
CA GLY A 35 15.79 7.01 21.07
C GLY A 35 16.40 6.39 19.79
N LYS A 36 15.61 5.79 18.90
CA LYS A 36 16.08 5.27 17.60
C LYS A 36 16.50 6.42 16.65
N PRO A 37 17.59 6.29 15.87
CA PRO A 37 17.96 7.29 14.86
C PRO A 37 16.93 7.38 13.73
N ALA A 38 16.67 8.59 13.22
CA ALA A 38 15.79 8.84 12.07
C ALA A 38 16.24 10.08 11.29
N GLU A 39 15.94 10.12 9.98
CA GLU A 39 16.05 11.30 9.12
C GLU A 39 14.63 11.83 8.85
N LEU A 40 14.19 12.84 9.60
CA LEU A 40 12.85 13.42 9.49
C LEU A 40 12.89 14.71 8.66
N PHE A 41 12.17 14.79 7.56
CA PHE A 41 12.19 15.95 6.69
C PHE A 41 10.78 16.52 6.47
N PHE A 42 10.60 17.79 6.84
CA PHE A 42 9.34 18.50 6.64
C PHE A 42 9.34 19.26 5.30
N LEU A 43 8.26 19.11 4.54
CA LEU A 43 7.95 19.91 3.36
C LEU A 43 6.67 20.69 3.62
N VAL A 44 6.80 22.00 3.80
CA VAL A 44 5.72 22.87 4.27
C VAL A 44 5.23 23.77 3.14
N ASP A 45 3.93 23.72 2.84
CA ASP A 45 3.32 24.62 1.87
C ASP A 45 3.36 26.07 2.39
N ALA A 46 3.93 26.94 1.57
CA ALA A 46 4.10 28.37 1.78
C ALA A 46 3.41 29.20 0.67
N SER A 47 2.49 28.59 -0.08
CA SER A 47 1.71 29.21 -1.14
C SER A 47 0.80 30.34 -0.65
N SER A 48 0.29 31.13 -1.59
CA SER A 48 -0.54 32.31 -1.32
C SER A 48 -1.98 31.99 -0.90
N SER A 49 -2.43 30.72 -1.00
CA SER A 49 -3.71 30.28 -0.42
C SER A 49 -3.70 30.36 1.11
N ILE A 50 -2.51 30.17 1.70
CA ILE A 50 -2.29 30.17 3.13
C ILE A 50 -2.04 31.60 3.59
N TRP A 51 -2.84 32.10 4.53
CA TRP A 51 -2.59 33.42 5.11
C TRP A 51 -1.42 33.35 6.07
N SER A 52 -0.64 34.42 6.21
CA SER A 52 0.59 34.40 7.02
C SER A 52 0.37 33.97 8.48
N VAL A 53 -0.80 34.28 9.07
CA VAL A 53 -1.18 33.79 10.41
C VAL A 53 -1.31 32.26 10.46
N TYR A 54 -1.80 31.63 9.40
CA TYR A 54 -1.93 30.18 9.28
C TYR A 54 -0.59 29.53 8.93
N PHE A 55 0.26 30.19 8.15
CA PHE A 55 1.64 29.72 7.93
C PHE A 55 2.44 29.66 9.23
N ILE A 56 2.30 30.67 10.10
CA ILE A 56 2.91 30.64 11.44
C ILE A 56 2.40 29.44 12.26
N LYS A 57 1.11 29.08 12.14
CA LYS A 57 0.56 27.88 12.81
C LYS A 57 1.15 26.58 12.26
N GLN A 58 1.42 26.49 10.95
CA GLN A 58 2.13 25.34 10.39
C GLN A 58 3.54 25.21 10.96
N LEU A 59 4.31 26.30 11.00
CA LEU A 59 5.65 26.29 11.59
C LEU A 59 5.62 25.97 13.08
N GLN A 60 4.63 26.48 13.82
CA GLN A 60 4.43 26.13 15.22
C GLN A 60 4.14 24.64 15.38
N PHE A 61 3.27 24.06 14.54
CA PHE A 61 3.01 22.63 14.55
C PHE A 61 4.26 21.80 14.25
N VAL A 62 5.06 22.18 13.24
CA VAL A 62 6.34 21.52 12.94
C VAL A 62 7.27 21.55 14.15
N ARG A 63 7.38 22.71 14.81
CA ARG A 63 8.14 22.87 16.06
C ARG A 63 7.63 21.97 17.17
N ASP A 64 6.31 21.92 17.35
CA ASP A 64 5.69 21.10 18.39
C ASP A 64 5.92 19.60 18.15
N VAL A 65 5.92 19.16 16.89
CA VAL A 65 6.26 17.78 16.50
C VAL A 65 7.74 17.51 16.76
N ILE A 66 8.65 18.39 16.31
CA ILE A 66 10.11 18.29 16.57
C ILE A 66 10.39 18.17 18.07
N ASP A 67 9.63 18.88 18.91
CA ASP A 67 9.80 18.86 20.36
C ASP A 67 9.59 17.47 20.98
N THR A 68 8.85 16.59 20.31
CA THR A 68 8.62 15.21 20.77
C THR A 68 9.80 14.26 20.52
N PHE A 69 10.77 14.65 19.69
CA PHE A 69 11.92 13.80 19.33
C PHE A 69 13.19 14.19 20.05
N GLU A 70 14.11 13.24 20.24
CA GLU A 70 15.47 13.53 20.68
C GLU A 70 16.33 13.93 19.47
N VAL A 71 16.59 15.23 19.31
CA VAL A 71 17.36 15.76 18.17
C VAL A 71 18.85 15.83 18.52
N SER A 72 19.66 15.04 17.83
CA SER A 72 21.12 15.08 17.90
C SER A 72 21.75 14.37 16.69
N PRO A 73 23.07 14.53 16.44
CA PRO A 73 23.74 13.92 15.28
C PRO A 73 23.61 12.38 15.21
N ASN A 74 23.47 11.74 16.37
CA ASN A 74 23.37 10.28 16.50
C ASN A 74 21.93 9.79 16.72
N LYS A 75 20.95 10.70 16.86
CA LYS A 75 19.54 10.39 17.11
C LYS A 75 18.69 10.84 15.93
N THR A 76 17.57 11.53 16.15
CA THR A 76 16.77 12.11 15.08
C THR A 76 17.48 13.34 14.52
N ARG A 77 17.62 13.38 13.20
CA ARG A 77 18.07 14.55 12.44
C ARG A 77 16.89 15.11 11.66
N VAL A 78 16.77 16.44 11.61
CA VAL A 78 15.59 17.10 11.05
C VAL A 78 15.97 18.08 9.95
N GLY A 79 15.34 17.92 8.79
CA GLY A 79 15.42 18.85 7.67
C GLY A 79 14.08 19.56 7.46
N LEU A 80 14.15 20.72 6.80
CA LEU A 80 12.96 21.51 6.49
C LEU A 80 13.12 22.23 5.15
N ALA A 81 12.07 22.17 4.34
CA ALA A 81 11.93 22.96 3.13
C ALA A 81 10.51 23.54 3.08
N THR A 82 10.39 24.73 2.51
CA THR A 82 9.10 25.30 2.10
C THR A 82 8.90 25.11 0.61
N PHE A 83 7.65 25.20 0.16
CA PHE A 83 7.37 25.26 -1.27
C PHE A 83 6.20 26.17 -1.61
N SER A 84 6.27 26.71 -2.82
CA SER A 84 5.17 27.38 -3.49
C SER A 84 5.34 27.19 -5.00
N ASN A 85 5.82 28.22 -5.71
CA ASN A 85 6.26 28.16 -7.11
C ASN A 85 7.50 27.29 -7.32
N ARG A 86 8.27 27.07 -6.25
CA ARG A 86 9.51 26.31 -6.26
C ARG A 86 9.74 25.65 -4.90
N TYR A 87 10.58 24.62 -4.89
CA TYR A 87 11.14 24.06 -3.66
C TYR A 87 12.24 24.98 -3.10
N HIS A 88 12.12 25.33 -1.81
CA HIS A 88 13.10 26.13 -1.08
C HIS A 88 13.69 25.32 0.09
N HIS A 89 14.92 24.85 -0.10
CA HIS A 89 15.65 24.12 0.94
C HIS A 89 16.15 25.10 2.01
N LEU A 90 15.69 24.95 3.25
CA LEU A 90 15.98 25.87 4.34
C LEU A 90 16.94 25.27 5.36
N ILE A 91 16.71 24.01 5.72
CA ILE A 91 17.46 23.28 6.75
C ILE A 91 17.82 21.91 6.20
N SER A 92 19.12 21.63 6.07
CA SER A 92 19.61 20.29 5.74
C SER A 92 19.63 19.41 6.99
N LEU A 93 19.49 18.09 6.82
CA LEU A 93 19.44 17.10 7.91
C LEU A 93 20.66 17.17 8.84
N ASP A 94 21.82 17.57 8.32
CA ASP A 94 23.09 17.69 9.03
C ASP A 94 23.42 19.11 9.51
N THR A 95 22.46 20.06 9.44
CA THR A 95 22.72 21.47 9.77
C THR A 95 22.78 21.74 11.29
N PHE A 96 21.91 21.09 12.07
CA PHE A 96 21.77 21.38 13.50
C PHE A 96 21.95 20.14 14.37
N ASP A 97 22.86 20.27 15.35
CA ASP A 97 23.18 19.20 16.30
C ASP A 97 22.32 19.23 17.58
N THR A 98 21.51 20.28 17.77
CA THR A 98 20.69 20.49 18.97
C THR A 98 19.27 20.89 18.62
N LYS A 99 18.31 20.39 19.41
CA LYS A 99 16.90 20.75 19.30
C LYS A 99 16.69 22.27 19.41
N GLU A 100 17.37 22.94 20.34
CA GLU A 100 17.18 24.37 20.60
C GLU A 100 17.52 25.23 19.38
N ASN A 101 18.68 25.01 18.75
CA ASN A 101 19.09 25.76 17.56
C ASN A 101 18.16 25.48 16.38
N LEU A 102 17.76 24.22 16.20
CA LEU A 102 16.78 23.83 15.19
C LEU A 102 15.44 24.55 15.40
N GLN A 103 14.93 24.58 16.63
CA GLN A 103 13.68 25.27 16.99
C GLN A 103 13.73 26.76 16.66
N THR A 104 14.85 27.43 16.95
CA THR A 104 15.07 28.83 16.59
C THR A 104 15.11 29.03 15.08
N ALA A 105 15.76 28.14 14.33
CA ALA A 105 15.83 28.22 12.87
C ALA A 105 14.46 28.04 12.22
N VAL A 106 13.66 27.07 12.67
CA VAL A 106 12.28 26.86 12.18
C VAL A 106 11.40 28.08 12.46
N TYR A 107 11.53 28.71 13.63
CA TYR A 107 10.79 29.93 13.98
C TYR A 107 11.09 31.12 13.05
N GLN A 108 12.29 31.16 12.46
CA GLN A 108 12.72 32.26 11.58
C GLN A 108 12.31 32.08 10.11
N VAL A 109 11.73 30.94 9.74
CA VAL A 109 11.26 30.66 8.39
C VAL A 109 10.16 31.64 8.00
N ARG A 110 10.22 32.15 6.76
CA ARG A 110 9.28 33.13 6.22
C ARG A 110 8.52 32.57 5.04
N GLN A 111 7.25 32.94 4.94
CA GLN A 111 6.40 32.57 3.83
C GLN A 111 6.80 33.32 2.55
N GLU A 112 6.99 32.61 1.46
CA GLU A 112 7.32 33.20 0.15
C GLU A 112 6.08 33.57 -0.68
N GLY A 113 4.98 32.83 -0.53
CA GLY A 113 3.81 32.96 -1.40
C GLY A 113 4.06 32.41 -2.81
N GLY A 114 2.99 32.28 -3.59
CA GLY A 114 2.98 31.70 -4.93
C GLY A 114 1.86 30.68 -5.11
N ASP A 115 1.93 29.90 -6.19
CA ASP A 115 1.04 28.75 -6.42
C ASP A 115 1.54 27.50 -5.66
N THR A 116 0.89 26.36 -5.87
CA THR A 116 1.12 25.11 -5.13
C THR A 116 1.74 24.04 -6.04
N TYR A 117 3.04 24.15 -6.36
CA TYR A 117 3.75 23.18 -7.20
C TYR A 117 4.29 21.98 -6.39
N THR A 118 3.39 21.23 -5.76
CA THR A 118 3.71 20.04 -4.93
C THR A 118 4.60 19.02 -5.64
N HIS A 119 4.36 18.74 -6.93
CA HIS A 119 5.23 17.86 -7.73
C HIS A 119 6.70 18.31 -7.75
N LEU A 120 6.98 19.60 -7.98
CA LEU A 120 8.35 20.14 -7.93
C LEU A 120 8.91 20.12 -6.51
N ALA A 121 8.04 20.29 -5.51
CA ALA A 121 8.40 20.25 -4.11
C ALA A 121 8.87 18.85 -3.69
N ILE A 122 8.13 17.80 -4.08
CA ILE A 122 8.48 16.40 -3.83
C ILE A 122 9.74 16.01 -4.62
N ALA A 123 9.87 16.42 -5.89
CA ALA A 123 11.09 16.21 -6.67
C ALA A 123 12.32 16.86 -6.01
N GLY A 124 12.15 18.09 -5.49
CA GLY A 124 13.17 18.82 -4.75
C GLY A 124 13.54 18.13 -3.43
N MET A 125 12.56 17.67 -2.66
CA MET A 125 12.77 16.91 -1.44
C MET A 125 13.53 15.61 -1.71
N ARG A 126 13.16 14.87 -2.77
CA ARG A 126 13.85 13.64 -3.19
C ARG A 126 15.31 13.87 -3.56
N THR A 127 15.57 14.89 -4.39
CA THR A 127 16.91 15.12 -4.95
C THR A 127 17.85 15.94 -4.07
N ARG A 128 17.29 16.82 -3.21
CA ARG A 128 18.07 17.76 -2.37
C ARG A 128 17.80 17.59 -0.88
N GLY A 129 16.58 17.22 -0.48
CA GLY A 129 16.24 16.97 0.93
C GLY A 129 16.90 15.69 1.46
N PHE A 130 16.65 14.58 0.77
CA PHE A 130 17.25 13.26 1.05
C PHE A 130 18.49 13.00 0.18
N ASP A 131 19.39 13.98 0.08
CA ASP A 131 20.66 13.83 -0.63
C ASP A 131 21.45 12.63 -0.08
N LYS A 132 21.79 11.68 -0.97
CA LYS A 132 22.51 10.44 -0.61
C LYS A 132 23.88 10.69 0.03
N ARG A 133 24.45 11.89 -0.12
CA ARG A 133 25.70 12.32 0.52
C ARG A 133 25.51 12.75 1.98
N VAL A 134 24.28 13.11 2.38
CA VAL A 134 23.93 13.66 3.70
C VAL A 134 23.21 12.63 4.57
N VAL A 135 22.28 11.87 4.00
CA VAL A 135 21.50 10.86 4.73
C VAL A 135 22.39 9.74 5.27
N ARG A 136 22.12 9.28 6.51
CA ARG A 136 22.83 8.14 7.09
C ARG A 136 22.31 6.84 6.48
N GLN A 137 23.24 5.98 6.10
CA GLN A 137 22.93 4.62 5.62
C GLN A 137 22.29 3.80 6.74
N GLY A 138 21.27 3.01 6.40
CA GLY A 138 20.55 2.16 7.36
C GLY A 138 19.71 2.91 8.40
N VAL A 139 19.49 4.22 8.23
CA VAL A 139 18.60 5.04 9.07
C VAL A 139 17.32 5.33 8.30
N VAL A 140 16.17 5.20 8.95
CA VAL A 140 14.86 5.45 8.33
C VAL A 140 14.76 6.90 7.84
N GLN A 141 14.28 7.06 6.61
CA GLN A 141 14.04 8.35 5.98
C GLN A 141 12.53 8.60 5.95
N ILE A 142 12.09 9.70 6.56
CA ILE A 142 10.69 10.01 6.79
C ILE A 142 10.40 11.40 6.25
N ALA A 143 9.52 11.50 5.27
CA ALA A 143 9.02 12.77 4.74
C ALA A 143 7.65 13.09 5.37
N VAL A 144 7.47 14.33 5.80
CA VAL A 144 6.15 14.87 6.18
C VAL A 144 5.81 16.01 5.22
N VAL A 145 4.83 15.78 4.34
CA VAL A 145 4.37 16.75 3.34
C VAL A 145 3.09 17.42 3.83
N MET A 146 3.12 18.73 4.03
CA MET A 146 1.98 19.52 4.51
C MET A 146 1.45 20.43 3.41
N THR A 147 0.13 20.43 3.16
CA THR A 147 -0.54 21.25 2.13
C THR A 147 -1.95 21.68 2.55
N ASP A 148 -2.41 22.86 2.11
CA ASP A 148 -3.79 23.34 2.29
C ASP A 148 -4.64 23.28 1.01
N GLY A 149 -4.02 22.88 -0.10
CA GLY A 149 -4.61 22.94 -1.43
C GLY A 149 -4.19 21.78 -2.33
N GLN A 150 -4.67 21.85 -3.56
CA GLN A 150 -4.41 20.87 -4.61
C GLN A 150 -3.17 21.30 -5.39
N SER A 151 -2.34 20.34 -5.80
CA SER A 151 -1.24 20.68 -6.69
C SER A 151 -1.75 21.13 -8.05
N ILE A 152 -1.01 22.08 -8.66
CA ILE A 152 -1.17 22.45 -10.07
C ILE A 152 -1.06 21.24 -11.01
N ASN A 153 -0.37 20.16 -10.61
CA ASN A 153 -0.27 18.92 -11.40
C ASN A 153 -0.28 17.67 -10.51
N MET A 154 -1.49 17.22 -10.13
CA MET A 154 -1.69 16.04 -9.28
C MET A 154 -1.09 14.74 -9.86
N LYS A 155 -1.08 14.59 -11.20
CA LYS A 155 -0.49 13.40 -11.85
C LYS A 155 1.02 13.35 -11.64
N GLU A 156 1.72 14.46 -11.88
CA GLU A 156 3.16 14.53 -11.63
C GLU A 156 3.48 14.45 -10.14
N THR A 157 2.60 14.97 -9.28
CA THR A 157 2.73 14.83 -7.82
C THR A 157 2.76 13.35 -7.42
N ALA A 158 1.85 12.54 -7.97
CA ALA A 158 1.81 11.09 -7.72
C ALA A 158 3.07 10.39 -8.24
N GLU A 159 3.56 10.75 -9.44
CA GLU A 159 4.78 10.18 -10.02
C GLU A 159 6.04 10.52 -9.21
N GLU A 160 6.21 11.76 -8.78
CA GLU A 160 7.36 12.15 -7.94
C GLU A 160 7.27 11.54 -6.53
N ALA A 161 6.06 11.42 -5.96
CA ALA A 161 5.87 10.70 -4.70
C ALA A 161 6.22 9.22 -4.84
N LYS A 162 5.84 8.58 -5.95
CA LYS A 162 6.21 7.19 -6.26
C LYS A 162 7.74 7.03 -6.35
N LYS A 163 8.44 7.96 -7.02
CA LYS A 163 9.92 7.96 -7.08
C LYS A 163 10.54 8.13 -5.69
N LEU A 164 10.01 9.04 -4.87
CA LEU A 164 10.50 9.26 -3.51
C LEU A 164 10.33 8.01 -2.63
N LYS A 165 9.17 7.36 -2.71
CA LYS A 165 8.87 6.10 -2.01
C LYS A 165 9.77 4.96 -2.47
N ALA A 166 10.01 4.85 -3.79
CA ALA A 166 10.91 3.85 -4.35
C ALA A 166 12.38 4.01 -3.91
N GLU A 167 12.78 5.20 -3.44
CA GLU A 167 14.09 5.44 -2.84
C GLU A 167 14.17 5.07 -1.34
N GLY A 168 13.13 4.44 -0.80
CA GLY A 168 13.08 3.95 0.58
C GLY A 168 12.59 4.99 1.61
N VAL A 169 12.02 6.10 1.15
CA VAL A 169 11.48 7.15 2.03
C VAL A 169 10.02 6.86 2.38
N VAL A 170 9.71 6.84 3.68
CA VAL A 170 8.33 6.75 4.17
C VAL A 170 7.71 8.14 4.16
N VAL A 171 6.60 8.31 3.45
CA VAL A 171 5.95 9.61 3.24
C VAL A 171 4.64 9.67 4.02
N LEU A 172 4.51 10.67 4.87
CA LEU A 172 3.27 11.06 5.54
C LEU A 172 2.74 12.32 4.87
N SER A 173 1.46 12.34 4.54
CA SER A 173 0.79 13.51 3.95
C SER A 173 -0.16 14.14 4.96
N VAL A 174 -0.09 15.46 5.14
CA VAL A 174 -0.96 16.23 6.05
C VAL A 174 -1.72 17.27 5.24
N GLY A 175 -3.01 17.03 5.02
CA GLY A 175 -3.92 17.99 4.40
C GLY A 175 -4.58 18.88 5.45
N ILE A 176 -4.69 20.19 5.16
CA ILE A 176 -5.29 21.17 6.05
C ILE A 176 -6.48 21.84 5.37
N GLY A 177 -7.64 21.78 6.01
CA GLY A 177 -8.89 22.32 5.48
C GLY A 177 -9.59 21.39 4.48
N ASP A 178 -10.63 21.93 3.86
CA ASP A 178 -11.55 21.16 3.01
C ASP A 178 -11.22 21.26 1.51
N LYS A 179 -10.22 22.07 1.15
CA LYS A 179 -9.81 22.28 -0.25
C LYS A 179 -8.83 21.24 -0.78
N VAL A 180 -8.24 20.45 0.11
CA VAL A 180 -7.32 19.37 -0.24
C VAL A 180 -8.05 18.24 -0.97
N ASN A 181 -7.38 17.65 -1.94
CA ASN A 181 -7.89 16.48 -2.64
C ASN A 181 -7.43 15.21 -1.91
N GLN A 182 -8.38 14.43 -1.38
CA GLN A 182 -8.06 13.19 -0.65
C GLN A 182 -7.28 12.18 -1.50
N GLN A 183 -7.57 12.10 -2.79
CA GLN A 183 -6.88 11.20 -3.69
C GLN A 183 -5.43 11.64 -3.94
N GLU A 184 -5.18 12.95 -3.96
CA GLU A 184 -3.83 13.49 -4.03
C GLU A 184 -3.05 13.20 -2.74
N LEU A 185 -3.64 13.41 -1.56
CA LEU A 185 -2.97 13.08 -0.29
C LEU A 185 -2.59 11.60 -0.23
N ARG A 186 -3.52 10.71 -0.62
CA ARG A 186 -3.27 9.27 -0.71
C ARG A 186 -2.17 8.91 -1.68
N SER A 187 -2.08 9.58 -2.83
CA SER A 187 -1.02 9.29 -3.80
C SER A 187 0.36 9.70 -3.29
N ILE A 188 0.42 10.76 -2.48
CA ILE A 188 1.65 11.24 -1.81
C ILE A 188 2.09 10.27 -0.71
N ALA A 189 1.19 9.89 0.20
CA ALA A 189 1.52 9.06 1.35
C ALA A 189 2.02 7.65 0.96
N SER A 190 2.77 7.02 1.85
CA SER A 190 3.25 5.64 1.69
C SER A 190 2.23 4.57 2.04
N ALA A 191 1.18 4.90 2.79
CA ALA A 191 0.08 4.00 3.15
C ALA A 191 -1.09 4.82 3.68
N GLU A 192 -2.32 4.27 3.69
CA GLU A 192 -3.51 4.96 4.21
C GLU A 192 -3.34 5.42 5.67
N LYS A 193 -2.62 4.63 6.50
CA LYS A 193 -2.31 4.98 7.89
C LYS A 193 -1.41 6.22 8.04
N TYR A 194 -0.81 6.70 6.95
CA TYR A 194 0.07 7.87 6.88
C TYR A 194 -0.60 9.08 6.21
N VAL A 195 -1.90 8.98 5.90
CA VAL A 195 -2.72 10.09 5.41
C VAL A 195 -3.39 10.77 6.60
N PHE A 196 -3.15 12.06 6.76
CA PHE A 196 -3.75 12.89 7.79
C PHE A 196 -4.51 14.03 7.14
N GLN A 197 -5.69 14.32 7.66
CA GLN A 197 -6.42 15.54 7.35
C GLN A 197 -6.93 16.18 8.62
N VAL A 198 -6.83 17.50 8.69
CA VAL A 198 -7.40 18.32 9.75
C VAL A 198 -8.27 19.41 9.14
N ALA A 199 -9.40 19.72 9.79
CA ALA A 199 -10.37 20.68 9.26
C ALA A 199 -9.87 22.14 9.22
N SER A 200 -8.87 22.50 10.02
CA SER A 200 -8.29 23.85 10.02
C SER A 200 -6.90 23.90 10.65
N PHE A 201 -6.18 24.98 10.39
CA PHE A 201 -4.86 25.24 10.99
C PHE A 201 -4.91 25.35 12.52
N ASP A 202 -6.05 25.71 13.12
CA ASP A 202 -6.25 25.77 14.57
C ASP A 202 -6.24 24.40 15.24
N LEU A 203 -6.54 23.35 14.48
CA LEU A 203 -6.67 21.99 14.99
C LEU A 203 -5.41 21.14 14.73
N LEU A 204 -4.36 21.70 14.14
CA LEU A 204 -3.12 20.98 13.84
C LEU A 204 -2.54 20.27 15.08
N ASP A 205 -2.52 20.95 16.22
CA ASP A 205 -1.97 20.41 17.48
C ASP A 205 -2.72 19.14 17.96
N THR A 206 -3.99 18.97 17.59
CA THR A 206 -4.74 17.74 17.93
C THR A 206 -4.13 16.48 17.32
N MET A 207 -3.40 16.62 16.21
CA MET A 207 -2.74 15.52 15.52
C MET A 207 -1.30 15.30 15.99
N LYS A 208 -0.72 16.20 16.79
CA LYS A 208 0.70 16.16 17.21
C LYS A 208 1.10 14.78 17.70
N LYS A 209 0.35 14.23 18.66
CA LYS A 209 0.66 12.91 19.25
C LYS A 209 0.56 11.79 18.23
N THR A 210 -0.51 11.77 17.44
CA THR A 210 -0.73 10.72 16.43
C THR A 210 0.32 10.78 15.33
N LEU A 211 0.65 11.98 14.82
CA LEU A 211 1.69 12.15 13.82
C LEU A 211 3.06 11.71 14.36
N SER A 212 3.43 12.17 15.57
CA SER A 212 4.71 11.80 16.19
C SER A 212 4.83 10.30 16.40
N PHE A 213 3.75 9.66 16.87
CA PHE A 213 3.68 8.21 17.00
C PHE A 213 3.85 7.50 15.65
N LYS A 214 3.19 7.99 14.58
CA LYS A 214 3.27 7.41 13.23
C LYS A 214 4.63 7.61 12.57
N VAL A 215 5.33 8.70 12.89
CA VAL A 215 6.74 8.89 12.55
C VAL A 215 7.62 7.87 13.27
N CYS A 216 7.35 7.55 14.55
CA CYS A 216 8.12 6.52 15.26
C CYS A 216 7.81 5.09 14.80
N GLU A 217 6.57 4.82 14.38
CA GLU A 217 6.18 3.56 13.72
C GLU A 217 6.69 3.47 12.28
N ALA A 218 7.24 4.55 11.72
CA ALA A 218 7.90 4.47 10.43
C ALA A 218 9.19 3.68 10.62
N GLU A 219 9.13 2.42 10.21
CA GLU A 219 10.32 1.61 10.10
C GLU A 219 11.05 2.00 8.81
N LEU A 220 12.32 1.59 8.66
CA LEU A 220 13.00 1.65 7.38
C LEU A 220 12.01 1.18 6.33
N GLY A 221 11.54 2.12 5.48
CA GLY A 221 10.69 1.77 4.36
C GLY A 221 11.37 0.62 3.64
N PRO A 222 10.61 -0.32 3.07
CA PRO A 222 11.20 -1.54 2.55
C PRO A 222 12.43 -1.18 1.69
N GLN A 223 13.64 -1.59 2.13
CA GLN A 223 14.45 -2.32 1.17
C GLN A 223 13.49 -3.35 0.59
N MET A 224 13.41 -3.48 -0.74
CA MET A 224 12.56 -4.44 -1.44
C MET A 224 12.77 -5.86 -0.89
N ASP A 225 12.17 -6.12 0.26
CA ASP A 225 12.29 -7.23 1.20
C ASP A 225 11.04 -7.18 2.11
N GLN A 226 9.89 -6.71 1.57
CA GLN A 226 8.74 -7.61 1.74
C GLN A 226 9.21 -8.92 1.09
N PRO A 227 9.02 -10.11 1.71
CA PRO A 227 9.19 -11.34 0.97
C PRO A 227 8.45 -11.15 -0.35
N ALA A 228 9.19 -11.03 -1.45
CA ALA A 228 8.62 -10.73 -2.76
C ALA A 228 7.44 -11.69 -2.92
N CYS A 229 6.25 -11.17 -3.26
CA CYS A 229 5.01 -11.94 -3.22
C CYS A 229 5.26 -13.40 -3.63
N GLY A 230 5.01 -14.35 -2.72
CA GLY A 230 5.42 -15.74 -2.90
C GLY A 230 6.86 -16.05 -2.48
N ALA A 231 7.50 -15.37 -1.54
CA ALA A 231 8.87 -15.73 -1.14
C ALA A 231 8.90 -16.96 -0.23
N SER A 232 7.79 -17.28 0.42
CA SER A 232 7.72 -18.36 1.40
C SER A 232 6.87 -19.53 0.91
N ASN A 233 5.77 -19.25 0.22
CA ASN A 233 4.83 -20.24 -0.27
C ASN A 233 4.60 -20.08 -1.78
N PRO A 234 4.59 -21.19 -2.55
CA PRO A 234 4.33 -21.14 -3.97
C PRO A 234 2.86 -20.81 -4.27
N ALA A 235 2.63 -20.09 -5.35
CA ALA A 235 1.31 -19.68 -5.83
C ALA A 235 1.19 -19.75 -7.36
N ASP A 236 0.06 -20.26 -7.83
CA ASP A 236 -0.30 -20.27 -9.24
C ASP A 236 -1.52 -19.35 -9.42
N ILE A 237 -1.35 -18.31 -10.23
CA ILE A 237 -2.32 -17.22 -10.36
C ILE A 237 -2.84 -17.17 -11.79
N MET A 238 -4.16 -17.32 -11.97
CA MET A 238 -4.84 -17.20 -13.25
C MET A 238 -5.64 -15.91 -13.33
N PHE A 239 -5.33 -15.03 -14.27
CA PHE A 239 -6.15 -13.84 -14.54
C PHE A 239 -7.23 -14.16 -15.57
N LEU A 240 -8.48 -13.87 -15.21
CA LEU A 240 -9.66 -14.10 -16.01
C LEU A 240 -10.34 -12.76 -16.32
N MET A 241 -10.55 -12.48 -17.60
CA MET A 241 -11.30 -11.31 -18.05
C MET A 241 -12.16 -11.68 -19.25
N ASP A 242 -13.46 -11.37 -19.19
CA ASP A 242 -14.33 -11.54 -20.35
C ASP A 242 -14.15 -10.35 -21.28
N SER A 243 -13.02 -10.35 -22.00
CA SER A 243 -12.67 -9.25 -22.88
C SER A 243 -13.84 -8.92 -23.83
N ALA A 244 -14.71 -9.88 -24.20
CA ALA A 244 -15.69 -9.71 -25.28
C ALA A 244 -16.85 -8.84 -24.79
N ALA A 245 -17.17 -8.96 -23.50
CA ALA A 245 -18.06 -8.06 -22.80
C ALA A 245 -17.40 -6.70 -22.53
N LEU A 246 -16.10 -6.69 -22.19
CA LEU A 246 -15.35 -5.48 -21.83
C LEU A 246 -15.08 -4.58 -23.05
N GLY A 247 -14.81 -5.14 -24.22
CA GLY A 247 -14.31 -4.41 -25.39
C GLY A 247 -12.77 -4.25 -25.38
N SER A 248 -12.22 -3.92 -26.54
CA SER A 248 -10.76 -3.89 -26.77
C SER A 248 -10.03 -2.83 -25.95
N GLU A 249 -10.56 -1.61 -25.89
CA GLU A 249 -9.93 -0.49 -25.16
C GLU A 249 -9.78 -0.79 -23.66
N LYS A 250 -10.87 -1.22 -23.02
CA LYS A 250 -10.90 -1.61 -21.61
C LYS A 250 -10.00 -2.81 -21.31
N THR A 251 -9.95 -3.77 -22.23
CA THR A 251 -9.05 -4.94 -22.13
C THR A 251 -7.58 -4.52 -22.13
N VAL A 252 -7.20 -3.56 -22.98
CA VAL A 252 -5.83 -3.00 -22.99
C VAL A 252 -5.48 -2.36 -21.66
N THR A 253 -6.40 -1.63 -21.03
CA THR A 253 -6.18 -1.01 -19.73
C THR A 253 -5.96 -2.06 -18.63
N ILE A 254 -6.75 -3.14 -18.62
CA ILE A 254 -6.56 -4.25 -17.68
C ILE A 254 -5.19 -4.92 -17.91
N HIS A 255 -4.81 -5.16 -19.16
CA HIS A 255 -3.49 -5.74 -19.48
C HIS A 255 -2.32 -4.86 -19.05
N GLN A 256 -2.46 -3.54 -19.21
CA GLN A 256 -1.46 -2.60 -18.71
C GLN A 256 -1.37 -2.66 -17.18
N PHE A 257 -2.51 -2.72 -16.48
CA PHE A 257 -2.53 -2.92 -15.02
C PHE A 257 -1.85 -4.24 -14.62
N LEU A 258 -2.17 -5.37 -15.27
CA LEU A 258 -1.52 -6.66 -15.02
C LEU A 258 -0.01 -6.60 -15.28
N SER A 259 0.40 -5.97 -16.39
CA SER A 259 1.81 -5.74 -16.70
C SER A 259 2.52 -4.96 -15.58
N ASP A 260 1.84 -3.97 -14.99
CA ASP A 260 2.39 -3.14 -13.92
C ASP A 260 2.49 -3.87 -12.57
N LEU A 261 1.77 -4.98 -12.39
CA LEU A 261 1.87 -5.86 -11.21
C LEU A 261 3.04 -6.85 -11.29
N THR A 262 3.41 -7.28 -12.51
CA THR A 262 4.45 -8.32 -12.72
C THR A 262 5.78 -8.09 -12.00
N PRO A 263 6.30 -6.86 -11.83
CA PRO A 263 7.57 -6.65 -11.12
C PRO A 263 7.55 -7.14 -9.67
N ASP A 264 6.38 -7.12 -9.03
CA ASP A 264 6.21 -7.38 -7.60
C ASP A 264 6.02 -8.88 -7.28
N PHE A 265 5.92 -9.75 -8.30
CA PHE A 265 5.85 -11.19 -8.12
C PHE A 265 7.24 -11.84 -8.03
N ASN A 266 7.42 -12.80 -7.12
CA ASN A 266 8.63 -13.61 -7.05
C ASN A 266 8.62 -14.76 -8.07
N MET A 267 8.80 -14.40 -9.33
CA MET A 267 8.87 -15.38 -10.43
C MET A 267 10.27 -15.98 -10.60
N ASP A 268 11.32 -15.27 -10.19
CA ASP A 268 12.72 -15.68 -10.41
C ASP A 268 13.11 -16.94 -9.61
N SER A 269 12.52 -17.11 -8.43
CA SER A 269 12.63 -18.35 -7.64
C SER A 269 11.70 -19.47 -8.13
N GLY A 270 10.81 -19.16 -9.07
CA GLY A 270 9.73 -20.02 -9.52
C GLY A 270 8.56 -20.13 -8.55
N ASN A 271 8.55 -19.38 -7.44
CA ASN A 271 7.48 -19.50 -6.44
C ASN A 271 6.15 -18.94 -6.92
N ILE A 272 6.13 -17.88 -7.73
CA ILE A 272 4.91 -17.45 -8.41
C ILE A 272 4.93 -17.87 -9.87
N ARG A 273 3.80 -18.41 -10.32
CA ARG A 273 3.46 -18.66 -11.71
C ARG A 273 2.20 -17.90 -12.07
N VAL A 274 2.18 -17.32 -13.26
CA VAL A 274 1.07 -16.47 -13.72
C VAL A 274 0.59 -16.96 -15.07
N GLY A 275 -0.72 -17.11 -15.22
CA GLY A 275 -1.38 -17.46 -16.46
C GLY A 275 -2.55 -16.55 -16.78
N VAL A 276 -2.98 -16.58 -18.04
CA VAL A 276 -4.15 -15.88 -18.56
C VAL A 276 -4.91 -16.82 -19.48
N GLU A 277 -6.21 -16.93 -19.24
CA GLU A 277 -7.08 -17.85 -19.98
C GLU A 277 -7.83 -17.16 -21.13
N SER A 278 -7.83 -17.77 -22.31
CA SER A 278 -8.61 -17.39 -23.50
C SER A 278 -9.41 -18.59 -24.07
N ARG A 279 -10.17 -18.39 -25.15
CA ARG A 279 -11.15 -19.38 -25.69
C ARG A 279 -10.58 -20.74 -26.07
N ASN A 280 -9.41 -20.77 -26.69
CA ASN A 280 -8.94 -21.92 -27.46
C ASN A 280 -7.57 -22.37 -26.98
N CYS A 281 -7.39 -23.66 -26.72
CA CYS A 281 -6.15 -24.30 -26.25
C CYS A 281 -4.93 -24.19 -27.21
N ALA A 282 -4.84 -23.20 -28.10
CA ALA A 282 -3.75 -23.10 -29.07
C ALA A 282 -3.36 -21.69 -29.52
N GLU A 283 -4.15 -20.62 -29.30
CA GLU A 283 -3.75 -19.27 -29.70
C GLU A 283 -4.09 -18.25 -28.60
N ASN A 284 -3.04 -17.67 -28.00
CA ASN A 284 -3.04 -16.56 -27.05
C ASN A 284 -3.38 -16.86 -25.57
N ASP A 285 -3.50 -18.13 -25.15
CA ASP A 285 -3.43 -18.50 -23.73
C ASP A 285 -2.01 -18.27 -23.21
N ILE A 286 -1.88 -17.80 -21.96
CA ILE A 286 -0.62 -17.81 -21.22
C ILE A 286 -0.75 -18.88 -20.14
N ARG A 287 0.03 -19.95 -20.24
CA ARG A 287 0.07 -21.02 -19.23
C ARG A 287 1.00 -20.61 -18.09
N LEU A 288 0.79 -21.23 -16.92
CA LEU A 288 1.50 -20.90 -15.68
C LEU A 288 3.04 -21.01 -15.80
N ALA A 289 3.53 -21.91 -16.67
CA ALA A 289 4.97 -22.13 -16.87
C ALA A 289 5.53 -21.53 -18.17
N ASP A 290 4.74 -20.79 -18.96
CA ASP A 290 5.18 -20.27 -20.25
C ASP A 290 6.24 -19.16 -20.12
N TYR A 291 6.21 -18.40 -19.03
CA TYR A 291 7.11 -17.27 -18.79
C TYR A 291 7.71 -17.32 -17.39
N SER A 292 9.04 -17.36 -17.31
CA SER A 292 9.80 -17.13 -16.07
C SER A 292 10.33 -15.70 -15.98
N ASP A 293 10.47 -15.01 -17.11
CA ASP A 293 10.92 -13.61 -17.19
C ASP A 293 9.74 -12.64 -17.08
N LYS A 294 9.84 -11.70 -16.13
CA LYS A 294 8.79 -10.71 -15.84
C LYS A 294 8.52 -9.78 -17.02
N SER A 295 9.56 -9.37 -17.76
CA SER A 295 9.42 -8.47 -18.90
C SER A 295 8.76 -9.15 -20.10
N GLU A 296 9.05 -10.44 -20.32
CA GLU A 296 8.41 -11.21 -21.40
C GLU A 296 6.95 -11.52 -21.06
N LEU A 297 6.64 -11.88 -19.81
CA LEU A 297 5.26 -12.00 -19.34
C LEU A 297 4.50 -10.67 -19.54
N ALA A 298 5.07 -9.55 -19.12
CA ALA A 298 4.50 -8.22 -19.28
C ALA A 298 4.20 -7.84 -20.76
N LYS A 299 5.01 -8.33 -21.71
CA LYS A 299 4.75 -8.15 -23.14
C LYS A 299 3.63 -9.07 -23.64
N ALA A 300 3.64 -10.33 -23.22
CA ALA A 300 2.65 -11.33 -23.62
C ALA A 300 1.24 -10.95 -23.15
N LEU A 301 1.12 -10.46 -21.90
CA LEU A 301 -0.15 -10.00 -21.33
C LEU A 301 -0.87 -8.98 -22.23
N ARG A 302 -0.14 -8.08 -22.91
CA ARG A 302 -0.73 -7.03 -23.74
C ARG A 302 -1.51 -7.52 -24.97
N ASN A 303 -1.37 -8.79 -25.34
CA ASN A 303 -1.82 -9.31 -26.63
C ASN A 303 -2.88 -10.44 -26.55
N THR A 304 -3.51 -10.68 -25.39
CA THR A 304 -4.48 -11.79 -25.22
C THR A 304 -5.95 -11.32 -25.32
N GLY A 305 -6.87 -12.17 -25.80
CA GLY A 305 -8.30 -11.84 -25.87
C GLY A 305 -9.34 -12.96 -26.16
N PHE A 306 -10.48 -12.86 -25.45
CA PHE A 306 -11.88 -13.38 -25.62
C PHE A 306 -12.16 -14.92 -25.57
N PRO A 307 -13.36 -15.45 -25.16
CA PRO A 307 -14.56 -14.95 -24.42
C PRO A 307 -15.19 -15.90 -23.31
N ASN A 308 -16.31 -15.45 -22.69
CA ASN A 308 -17.28 -16.09 -21.76
C ASN A 308 -16.74 -16.53 -20.38
N LEU A 309 -17.05 -15.72 -19.36
CA LEU A 309 -16.59 -15.91 -17.99
C LEU A 309 -16.92 -17.30 -17.38
N GLY A 310 -18.13 -17.84 -17.61
CA GLY A 310 -18.51 -19.15 -17.04
C GLY A 310 -17.68 -20.29 -17.64
N HIS A 311 -17.46 -20.23 -18.96
CA HIS A 311 -16.58 -21.16 -19.65
C HIS A 311 -15.12 -21.02 -19.20
N MET A 312 -14.65 -19.78 -18.99
CA MET A 312 -13.29 -19.50 -18.53
C MET A 312 -13.04 -20.07 -17.13
N ILE A 313 -13.96 -19.87 -16.18
CA ILE A 313 -13.84 -20.45 -14.83
C ILE A 313 -13.81 -21.98 -14.92
N LYS A 314 -14.66 -22.59 -15.75
CA LYS A 314 -14.66 -24.03 -15.98
C LYS A 314 -13.33 -24.52 -16.54
N LYS A 315 -12.82 -23.88 -17.60
CA LYS A 315 -11.58 -24.25 -18.29
C LYS A 315 -10.39 -24.10 -17.35
N MET A 316 -10.30 -22.97 -16.65
CA MET A 316 -9.32 -22.71 -15.60
C MET A 316 -9.30 -23.84 -14.57
N ARG A 317 -10.47 -24.19 -14.03
CA ARG A 317 -10.62 -25.21 -12.99
C ARG A 317 -10.17 -26.60 -13.44
N ILE A 318 -10.51 -27.02 -14.66
CA ILE A 318 -10.25 -28.38 -15.13
C ILE A 318 -8.95 -28.55 -15.93
N HIS A 319 -8.30 -27.45 -16.33
CA HIS A 319 -7.18 -27.50 -17.26
C HIS A 319 -5.99 -26.66 -16.80
N SER A 320 -6.17 -25.39 -16.42
CA SER A 320 -5.05 -24.46 -16.30
C SER A 320 -4.14 -24.75 -15.11
N PHE A 321 -4.69 -25.28 -14.01
CA PHE A 321 -3.90 -25.72 -12.84
C PHE A 321 -3.39 -27.16 -12.92
N GLN A 322 -3.52 -27.83 -14.07
CA GLN A 322 -2.94 -29.16 -14.26
C GLN A 322 -1.41 -29.07 -14.46
N GLU A 323 -0.67 -30.09 -14.04
CA GLU A 323 0.80 -30.13 -14.12
C GLU A 323 1.31 -29.93 -15.57
N GLU A 324 0.60 -30.49 -16.56
CA GLU A 324 0.90 -30.34 -17.99
C GLU A 324 0.79 -28.88 -18.51
N ASN A 325 0.09 -28.02 -17.78
CA ASN A 325 -0.04 -26.59 -18.05
C ASN A 325 0.74 -25.71 -17.06
N GLY A 326 1.60 -26.31 -16.25
CA GLY A 326 2.45 -25.61 -15.30
C GLY A 326 1.82 -25.39 -13.92
N GLY A 327 0.69 -26.02 -13.61
CA GLY A 327 0.14 -26.05 -12.26
C GLY A 327 1.01 -26.87 -11.30
N ARG A 328 0.93 -26.54 -10.01
CA ARG A 328 1.70 -27.19 -8.93
C ARG A 328 0.78 -27.58 -7.78
N ASP A 329 0.83 -28.83 -7.37
CA ASP A 329 0.01 -29.36 -6.27
C ASP A 329 0.34 -28.73 -4.90
N ILE A 330 1.57 -28.26 -4.72
CA ILE A 330 2.01 -27.60 -3.48
C ILE A 330 1.67 -26.10 -3.45
N ALA A 331 1.23 -25.54 -4.57
CA ALA A 331 0.97 -24.12 -4.70
C ALA A 331 -0.48 -23.78 -4.34
N ARG A 332 -0.68 -22.59 -3.78
CA ARG A 332 -2.01 -22.01 -3.65
C ARG A 332 -2.53 -21.69 -5.06
N HIS A 333 -3.71 -22.20 -5.41
CA HIS A 333 -4.35 -21.91 -6.70
C HIS A 333 -5.31 -20.73 -6.56
N MET A 334 -5.04 -19.65 -7.28
CA MET A 334 -5.83 -18.42 -7.21
C MET A 334 -6.26 -17.98 -8.60
N ALA A 335 -7.49 -17.49 -8.72
CA ALA A 335 -7.96 -16.82 -9.91
C ALA A 335 -8.44 -15.40 -9.60
N VAL A 336 -8.07 -14.45 -10.44
CA VAL A 336 -8.44 -13.04 -10.32
C VAL A 336 -9.34 -12.68 -11.50
N ILE A 337 -10.58 -12.29 -11.20
CA ILE A 337 -11.64 -12.09 -12.19
C ILE A 337 -11.97 -10.60 -12.32
N PHE A 338 -11.90 -10.06 -13.53
CA PHE A 338 -12.31 -8.68 -13.82
C PHE A 338 -13.76 -8.62 -14.28
N VAL A 339 -14.57 -7.76 -13.64
CA VAL A 339 -16.01 -7.59 -13.93
C VAL A 339 -16.35 -6.10 -13.96
N ASP A 340 -16.97 -5.61 -15.03
CA ASP A 340 -17.35 -4.18 -15.17
C ASP A 340 -18.86 -3.92 -15.33
N ASN A 341 -19.65 -4.98 -15.28
CA ASN A 341 -21.09 -4.94 -15.46
C ASN A 341 -21.76 -6.14 -14.77
N LYS A 342 -23.09 -6.16 -14.75
CA LYS A 342 -23.87 -7.32 -14.31
C LYS A 342 -23.50 -8.58 -15.10
N LEU A 343 -23.51 -9.74 -14.45
CA LEU A 343 -23.17 -11.03 -15.08
C LEU A 343 -24.25 -11.51 -16.07
N GLY A 344 -25.44 -10.92 -16.02
CA GLY A 344 -26.50 -11.12 -17.01
C GLY A 344 -27.11 -12.52 -16.98
N GLU A 345 -27.58 -13.01 -18.13
CA GLU A 345 -28.35 -14.26 -18.24
C GLU A 345 -27.53 -15.52 -17.90
N ASN A 346 -26.20 -15.45 -18.01
CA ASN A 346 -25.29 -16.56 -17.74
C ASN A 346 -24.85 -16.66 -16.27
N ALA A 347 -25.35 -15.79 -15.39
CA ALA A 347 -24.95 -15.73 -13.99
C ALA A 347 -25.05 -17.08 -13.27
N LYS A 348 -26.09 -17.88 -13.56
CA LYS A 348 -26.27 -19.22 -12.95
C LYS A 348 -25.13 -20.18 -13.27
N GLU A 349 -24.66 -20.19 -14.52
CA GLU A 349 -23.54 -21.04 -14.93
C GLU A 349 -22.23 -20.56 -14.28
N ILE A 350 -22.02 -19.24 -14.27
CA ILE A 350 -20.87 -18.61 -13.63
C ILE A 350 -20.79 -18.98 -12.14
N PHE A 351 -21.89 -18.84 -11.39
CA PHE A 351 -21.93 -19.20 -9.98
C PHE A 351 -21.76 -20.70 -9.74
N LEU A 352 -22.27 -21.54 -10.64
CA LEU A 352 -22.07 -22.99 -10.54
C LEU A 352 -20.59 -23.35 -10.68
N GLU A 353 -19.89 -22.78 -11.66
CA GLU A 353 -18.47 -23.06 -11.86
C GLU A 353 -17.60 -22.41 -10.78
N ALA A 354 -17.96 -21.22 -10.28
CA ALA A 354 -17.31 -20.62 -9.11
C ALA A 354 -17.45 -21.51 -7.86
N HIS A 355 -18.64 -22.05 -7.60
CA HIS A 355 -18.86 -22.99 -6.51
C HIS A 355 -18.04 -24.28 -6.66
N LYS A 356 -17.85 -24.77 -7.89
CA LYS A 356 -16.96 -25.92 -8.14
C LYS A 356 -15.50 -25.56 -7.94
N ALA A 357 -15.05 -24.38 -8.39
CA ALA A 357 -13.69 -23.92 -8.16
C ALA A 357 -13.36 -23.84 -6.66
N HIS A 358 -14.28 -23.32 -5.85
CA HIS A 358 -14.13 -23.33 -4.38
C HIS A 358 -14.02 -24.74 -3.78
N LYS A 359 -14.70 -25.73 -4.35
CA LYS A 359 -14.59 -27.13 -3.91
C LYS A 359 -13.28 -27.80 -4.33
N ASP A 360 -12.69 -27.30 -5.42
CA ASP A 360 -11.41 -27.74 -5.95
C ASP A 360 -10.23 -26.95 -5.32
N ASP A 361 -10.47 -26.25 -4.20
CA ASP A 361 -9.50 -25.42 -3.45
C ASP A 361 -8.87 -24.28 -4.25
N ILE A 362 -9.63 -23.75 -5.23
CA ILE A 362 -9.25 -22.59 -6.01
C ILE A 362 -9.91 -21.35 -5.43
N GLU A 363 -9.09 -20.38 -5.03
CA GLU A 363 -9.53 -19.13 -4.44
C GLU A 363 -9.81 -18.08 -5.50
N LEU A 364 -10.96 -17.40 -5.40
CA LEU A 364 -11.47 -16.47 -6.40
C LEU A 364 -11.48 -15.04 -5.85
N PHE A 365 -10.61 -14.19 -6.41
CA PHE A 365 -10.61 -12.75 -6.23
C PHE A 365 -11.39 -12.08 -7.36
N VAL A 366 -12.11 -11.00 -7.04
CA VAL A 366 -12.90 -10.24 -8.01
C VAL A 366 -12.51 -8.77 -7.95
N ILE A 367 -12.07 -8.23 -9.10
CA ILE A 367 -11.86 -6.80 -9.31
C ILE A 367 -13.09 -6.26 -10.06
N ALA A 368 -13.90 -5.49 -9.34
CA ALA A 368 -15.12 -4.90 -9.86
C ALA A 368 -14.89 -3.44 -10.28
N ILE A 369 -15.27 -3.11 -11.52
CA ILE A 369 -14.99 -1.80 -12.14
C ILE A 369 -16.29 -1.09 -12.48
N GLY A 370 -16.48 0.09 -11.90
CA GLY A 370 -17.67 0.92 -12.09
C GLY A 370 -18.90 0.44 -11.31
N ASP A 371 -19.99 1.20 -11.46
CA ASP A 371 -21.18 1.07 -10.59
C ASP A 371 -22.24 0.11 -11.13
N ASN A 372 -22.03 -0.47 -12.31
CA ASN A 372 -22.99 -1.36 -12.96
C ASN A 372 -22.92 -2.81 -12.44
N VAL A 373 -21.97 -3.11 -11.58
CA VAL A 373 -21.77 -4.42 -10.95
C VAL A 373 -22.76 -4.62 -9.79
N ILE A 374 -23.24 -5.85 -9.61
CA ILE A 374 -24.23 -6.16 -8.57
C ILE A 374 -23.53 -6.87 -7.41
N ASP A 375 -23.51 -6.25 -6.23
CA ASP A 375 -22.82 -6.76 -5.04
C ASP A 375 -23.16 -8.20 -4.70
N LYS A 376 -24.44 -8.56 -4.79
CA LYS A 376 -24.90 -9.91 -4.53
C LYS A 376 -24.32 -10.93 -5.53
N GLU A 377 -24.15 -10.52 -6.79
CA GLU A 377 -23.51 -11.37 -7.82
C GLU A 377 -22.02 -11.56 -7.50
N LEU A 378 -21.32 -10.50 -7.12
CA LEU A 378 -19.89 -10.56 -6.77
C LEU A 378 -19.66 -11.44 -5.53
N GLN A 379 -20.52 -11.33 -4.52
CA GLN A 379 -20.47 -12.16 -3.31
C GLN A 379 -20.69 -13.66 -3.59
N MET A 380 -21.46 -14.01 -4.62
CA MET A 380 -21.65 -15.40 -5.04
C MET A 380 -20.52 -15.91 -5.93
N LEU A 381 -19.75 -15.01 -6.52
CA LEU A 381 -18.62 -15.31 -7.40
C LEU A 381 -17.29 -15.45 -6.63
N CYS A 382 -17.02 -14.57 -5.67
CA CYS A 382 -15.74 -14.53 -4.96
C CYS A 382 -15.65 -15.54 -3.82
N SER A 383 -14.42 -15.80 -3.37
CA SER A 383 -14.15 -16.56 -2.14
C SER A 383 -14.40 -15.74 -0.89
N HIS A 384 -14.38 -16.40 0.27
CA HIS A 384 -14.56 -15.77 1.58
C HIS A 384 -13.21 -15.59 2.30
N PRO A 385 -13.04 -14.50 3.08
CA PRO A 385 -14.04 -13.49 3.40
C PRO A 385 -14.15 -12.39 2.31
N VAL A 386 -15.37 -11.93 2.05
CA VAL A 386 -15.73 -11.10 0.87
C VAL A 386 -14.96 -9.78 0.83
N ASP A 387 -14.73 -9.15 1.97
CA ASP A 387 -14.01 -7.88 2.14
C ASP A 387 -12.53 -7.95 1.73
N THR A 388 -11.95 -9.15 1.75
CA THR A 388 -10.58 -9.40 1.28
C THR A 388 -10.52 -9.89 -0.17
N HIS A 389 -11.62 -10.42 -0.71
CA HIS A 389 -11.67 -11.03 -2.04
C HIS A 389 -12.36 -10.18 -3.10
N ILE A 390 -12.97 -9.06 -2.72
CA ILE A 390 -13.51 -8.07 -3.66
C ILE A 390 -12.70 -6.77 -3.55
N LEU A 391 -12.19 -6.32 -4.69
CA LEU A 391 -11.60 -4.99 -4.85
C LEU A 391 -12.44 -4.17 -5.82
N ARG A 392 -12.53 -2.86 -5.59
CA ARG A 392 -13.42 -1.97 -6.36
C ARG A 392 -12.73 -0.69 -6.79
N VAL A 393 -13.06 -0.28 -8.01
CA VAL A 393 -12.74 1.04 -8.57
C VAL A 393 -13.96 1.60 -9.28
N ASN A 394 -14.11 2.92 -9.32
CA ASN A 394 -15.26 3.55 -9.99
C ASN A 394 -15.06 3.61 -11.51
N SER A 395 -13.82 3.54 -11.98
CA SER A 395 -13.48 3.60 -13.40
C SER A 395 -12.18 2.86 -13.70
N TYR A 396 -11.93 2.62 -14.99
CA TYR A 396 -10.70 1.98 -15.46
C TYR A 396 -9.44 2.82 -15.17
N ASP A 397 -9.57 4.15 -15.11
CA ASP A 397 -8.45 5.06 -14.81
C ASP A 397 -7.97 4.93 -13.35
N GLU A 398 -8.79 4.38 -12.46
CA GLU A 398 -8.46 4.15 -11.05
C GLU A 398 -7.79 2.78 -10.82
N LEU A 399 -7.73 1.88 -11.80
CA LEU A 399 -7.07 0.57 -11.65
C LEU A 399 -5.63 0.66 -11.09
N PRO A 400 -4.76 1.60 -11.52
CA PRO A 400 -3.43 1.75 -10.94
C PRO A 400 -3.44 2.03 -9.43
N MET A 401 -4.50 2.63 -8.90
CA MET A 401 -4.64 2.93 -7.48
C MET A 401 -4.90 1.67 -6.64
N LEU A 402 -5.46 0.61 -7.23
CA LEU A 402 -5.67 -0.66 -6.55
C LEU A 402 -4.39 -1.44 -6.32
N LYS A 403 -3.29 -1.10 -7.00
CA LYS A 403 -2.07 -1.91 -7.02
C LYS A 403 -1.62 -2.32 -5.61
N GLU A 404 -1.55 -1.38 -4.67
CA GLU A 404 -1.08 -1.67 -3.31
C GLU A 404 -2.07 -2.56 -2.52
N ASP A 405 -3.36 -2.22 -2.50
CA ASP A 405 -4.39 -3.01 -1.81
C ASP A 405 -4.53 -4.41 -2.41
N PHE A 406 -4.47 -4.51 -3.74
CA PHE A 406 -4.48 -5.76 -4.49
C PHE A 406 -3.32 -6.65 -4.10
N MET A 407 -2.09 -6.13 -4.12
CA MET A 407 -0.91 -6.90 -3.76
C MET A 407 -0.94 -7.31 -2.28
N ASN A 408 -1.37 -6.43 -1.37
CA ASN A 408 -1.49 -6.78 0.05
C ASN A 408 -2.49 -7.91 0.29
N LYS A 409 -3.62 -7.93 -0.44
CA LYS A 409 -4.65 -8.97 -0.33
C LYS A 409 -4.21 -10.28 -0.97
N LEU A 410 -3.69 -10.22 -2.20
CA LEU A 410 -3.28 -11.39 -2.98
C LEU A 410 -2.09 -12.11 -2.32
N CYS A 411 -1.13 -11.35 -1.80
CA CYS A 411 0.08 -11.89 -1.20
C CYS A 411 -0.07 -12.22 0.28
N ASN A 412 -1.23 -11.98 0.89
CA ASN A 412 -1.48 -12.38 2.26
C ASN A 412 -1.46 -13.92 2.36
N GLY A 413 -0.44 -14.45 3.05
CA GLY A 413 -0.21 -15.90 3.17
C GLY A 413 0.75 -16.49 2.13
N LEU A 414 1.42 -15.69 1.29
CA LEU A 414 2.39 -16.13 0.27
C LEU A 414 3.86 -15.83 0.64
#